data_AF-A0A5P9JV94-F1
#
_entry.id   AF-A0A5P9JV94-F1
#
_cell.length_a   1.000
_cell.length_b   1.000
_cell.length_c   1.000
_cell.angle_alpha   90.00
_cell.angle_beta   90.00
_cell.angle_gamma   90.00
#
_symmetry.space_group_name_H-M   'P 1'
#
loop_
_entity.id
_entity.type
_entity.pdbx_description
1 polymer ?
#
loop_
_entity_poly.entity_id
_entity_poly.type
_entity_poly.pdbx_seq_one_letter_code
_entity_poly.pdbx_strand_id
1 'polypeptide(L)'
;MTSKENGKAARRPRTWPLTARVERQAALFGEMMERIGANPGAAARERFAGGFAAACRRCLLCRNATECRHWLDEGGAGHAPDFCPNAAFLDRVSRTQADVHRA
;
A
#
# COMPACT_ATOMS: atom_id res chain seq x y z
N MET A 1 -35.49 38.00 16.20
CA MET A 1 -35.17 37.68 14.79
C MET A 1 -34.28 38.81 14.29
N THR A 2 -32.96 38.64 14.25
CA THR A 2 -32.26 38.10 13.08
C THR A 2 -30.91 37.50 13.50
N SER A 3 -30.77 36.19 13.33
CA SER A 3 -29.47 35.51 13.30
C SER A 3 -28.67 36.02 12.10
N LYS A 4 -27.43 36.45 12.33
CA LYS A 4 -26.43 36.52 11.26
C LYS A 4 -25.43 35.40 11.50
N GLU A 5 -25.56 34.36 10.71
CA GLU A 5 -24.63 33.24 10.61
C GLU A 5 -23.35 33.74 9.96
N ASN A 6 -22.27 33.83 10.74
CA ASN A 6 -20.96 34.19 10.21
C ASN A 6 -20.34 32.98 9.52
N GLY A 7 -20.27 33.07 8.19
CA GLY A 7 -19.63 32.10 7.31
C GLY A 7 -18.17 31.85 7.70
N LYS A 8 -17.92 30.68 8.29
CA LYS A 8 -16.57 30.18 8.54
C LYS A 8 -16.03 29.59 7.25
N ALA A 9 -15.30 30.39 6.47
CA ALA A 9 -14.62 29.90 5.28
C ALA A 9 -13.73 28.69 5.64
N ALA A 10 -14.06 27.52 5.10
CA ALA A 10 -13.31 26.29 5.34
C ALA A 10 -11.89 26.43 4.79
N ARG A 11 -10.90 26.36 5.68
CA ARG A 11 -9.48 26.46 5.34
C ARG A 11 -9.11 25.30 4.42
N ARG A 12 -8.73 25.57 3.17
CA ARG A 12 -8.27 24.51 2.23
C ARG A 12 -7.08 23.77 2.87
N PRO A 13 -7.08 22.42 2.92
CA PRO A 13 -5.94 21.69 3.46
C PRO A 13 -4.71 22.00 2.63
N ARG A 14 -3.58 22.24 3.30
CA ARG A 14 -2.28 22.39 2.66
C ARG A 14 -1.86 21.02 2.16
N THR A 15 -2.29 20.64 0.96
CA THR A 15 -1.86 19.39 0.32
C THR A 15 -0.42 19.57 -0.13
N TRP A 16 0.52 19.10 0.69
CA TRP A 16 1.91 19.01 0.28
C TRP A 16 2.00 17.87 -0.77
N PRO A 17 2.59 18.09 -1.96
CA PRO A 17 2.58 17.10 -3.04
C PRO A 17 3.15 15.72 -2.66
N LEU A 18 4.11 15.66 -1.72
CA LEU A 18 4.62 14.40 -1.20
C LEU A 18 3.59 13.61 -0.38
N THR A 19 2.65 14.28 0.31
CA THR A 19 1.62 13.59 1.11
C THR A 19 0.68 12.79 0.22
N ALA A 20 0.21 13.38 -0.88
CA ALA A 20 -0.66 12.69 -1.83
C ALA A 20 0.01 11.46 -2.46
N ARG A 21 1.33 11.53 -2.71
CA ARG A 21 2.09 10.39 -3.20
C ARG A 21 2.20 9.29 -2.15
N VAL A 22 2.53 9.65 -0.91
CA VAL A 22 2.66 8.71 0.21
C VAL A 22 1.33 7.99 0.44
N GLU A 23 0.23 8.75 0.55
CA GLU A 23 -1.12 8.21 0.76
C GLU A 23 -1.52 7.24 -0.37
N ARG A 24 -1.34 7.66 -1.63
CA ARG A 24 -1.66 6.81 -2.78
C ARG A 24 -0.85 5.50 -2.77
N GLN A 25 0.47 5.58 -2.57
CA GLN A 25 1.31 4.38 -2.58
C GLN A 25 1.06 3.48 -1.39
N ALA A 26 0.77 4.04 -0.21
CA ALA A 26 0.40 3.25 0.96
C ALA A 26 -0.92 2.50 0.73
N ALA A 27 -1.93 3.15 0.16
CA ALA A 27 -3.20 2.51 -0.19
C ALA A 27 -3.02 1.37 -1.20
N LEU A 28 -2.30 1.62 -2.30
CA LEU A 28 -2.00 0.59 -3.32
C LEU A 28 -1.24 -0.60 -2.74
N PHE A 29 -0.22 -0.34 -1.93
CA PHE A 29 0.61 -1.40 -1.38
C PHE A 29 -0.14 -2.23 -0.33
N GLY A 30 -0.98 -1.58 0.49
CA GLY A 30 -1.86 -2.25 1.44
C GLY A 30 -2.84 -3.20 0.74
N GLU A 31 -3.53 -2.70 -0.28
CA GLU A 31 -4.50 -3.49 -1.06
C GLU A 31 -3.81 -4.67 -1.77
N MET A 32 -2.64 -4.45 -2.37
CA MET A 32 -1.87 -5.52 -3.02
C MET A 32 -1.44 -6.62 -2.04
N MET A 33 -1.01 -6.26 -0.83
CA MET A 33 -0.68 -7.25 0.21
C MET A 33 -1.91 -8.07 0.61
N GLU A 34 -3.06 -7.43 0.78
CA GLU A 34 -4.32 -8.13 1.08
C GLU A 34 -4.71 -9.13 -0.02
N ARG A 35 -4.68 -8.70 -1.29
CA ARG A 35 -5.01 -9.55 -2.46
C ARG A 35 -4.09 -10.76 -2.62
N ILE A 36 -2.82 -10.62 -2.24
CA ILE A 36 -1.83 -11.68 -2.34
C ILE A 36 -1.81 -12.55 -1.06
N GLY A 37 -2.58 -12.18 -0.03
CA GLY A 37 -2.61 -12.89 1.24
C GLY A 37 -1.36 -12.68 2.09
N ALA A 38 -0.67 -11.54 1.92
CA ALA A 38 0.45 -11.12 2.73
C ALA A 38 -0.01 -10.24 3.90
N ASN A 39 0.38 -10.60 5.13
CA ASN A 39 0.05 -9.89 6.35
C ASN A 39 1.15 -8.88 6.67
N PRO A 40 0.84 -7.57 6.75
CA PRO A 40 1.84 -6.54 7.02
C PRO A 40 2.59 -6.74 8.34
N GLY A 41 1.91 -7.22 9.38
CA GLY A 41 2.50 -7.49 10.69
C GLY A 41 3.44 -8.71 10.71
N ALA A 42 3.15 -9.72 9.90
CA ALA A 42 4.05 -10.86 9.70
C ALA A 42 5.24 -10.46 8.80
N ALA A 43 4.98 -9.72 7.71
CA ALA A 43 5.99 -9.20 6.80
C ALA A 43 6.99 -8.27 7.50
N ALA A 44 6.53 -7.45 8.46
CA ALA A 44 7.39 -6.61 9.28
C ALA A 44 8.32 -7.41 10.22
N ARG A 45 7.96 -8.66 10.54
CA ARG A 45 8.74 -9.57 11.39
C ARG A 45 9.59 -10.56 10.59
N GLU A 46 9.55 -10.50 9.25
CA GLU A 46 10.37 -11.36 8.38
C GLU A 46 11.86 -11.22 8.72
N ARG A 47 12.60 -12.33 8.63
CA ARG A 47 14.03 -12.42 8.96
C ARG A 47 14.79 -11.25 8.33
N PHE A 48 15.53 -10.53 9.18
CA PHE A 48 16.16 -9.23 8.93
C PHE A 48 15.13 -8.09 8.80
N ALA A 49 14.85 -7.42 9.93
CA ALA A 49 13.84 -6.37 10.18
C ALA A 49 13.85 -5.12 9.24
N GLY A 50 14.53 -5.18 8.09
CA GLY A 50 14.54 -4.14 7.06
C GLY A 50 13.81 -4.50 5.76
N GLY A 51 13.42 -5.78 5.54
CA GLY A 51 12.80 -6.22 4.29
C GLY A 51 11.52 -5.45 3.94
N PHE A 52 10.63 -5.31 4.92
CA PHE A 52 9.39 -4.55 4.77
C PHE A 52 9.64 -3.05 4.57
N ALA A 53 10.55 -2.44 5.33
CA ALA A 53 10.91 -1.03 5.17
C ALA A 53 11.50 -0.75 3.77
N ALA A 54 12.36 -1.63 3.26
CA ALA A 54 12.89 -1.56 1.91
C ALA A 54 11.77 -1.70 0.85
N ALA A 55 10.80 -2.59 1.06
CA ALA A 55 9.66 -2.76 0.19
C ALA A 55 8.76 -1.51 0.15
N CYS A 56 8.48 -0.91 1.31
CA CYS A 56 7.75 0.36 1.42
C CYS A 56 8.49 1.47 0.66
N ARG A 57 9.82 1.59 0.81
CA ARG A 57 10.63 2.59 0.08
C ARG A 57 10.59 2.35 -1.43
N ARG A 58 10.70 1.11 -1.90
CA ARG A 58 10.58 0.76 -3.34
C ARG A 58 9.20 1.14 -3.88
N CYS A 59 8.13 0.81 -3.18
CA CYS A 59 6.77 1.17 -3.59
C CYS A 59 6.58 2.69 -3.61
N LEU A 60 7.05 3.38 -2.57
CA LEU A 60 6.97 4.84 -2.48
C LEU A 60 7.68 5.53 -3.65
N LEU A 61 8.75 4.96 -4.21
CA LEU A 61 9.49 5.50 -5.36
C LEU A 61 9.02 4.94 -6.72
N CYS A 62 8.14 3.94 -6.73
CA CYS A 62 7.64 3.31 -7.95
C CYS A 62 6.86 4.28 -8.85
N ARG A 63 7.01 4.14 -10.17
CA ARG A 63 6.29 4.94 -11.18
C ARG A 63 5.04 4.25 -11.73
N ASN A 64 4.86 2.97 -11.45
CA ASN A 64 3.82 2.11 -12.04
C ASN A 64 2.51 2.16 -11.22
N ALA A 65 2.14 3.32 -10.68
CA ALA A 65 0.96 3.44 -9.80
C ALA A 65 -0.36 3.20 -10.56
N THR A 66 -0.43 3.63 -11.82
CA THR A 66 -1.59 3.40 -12.69
C THR A 66 -1.76 1.92 -13.04
N GLU A 67 -0.67 1.25 -13.44
CA GLU A 67 -0.67 -0.19 -13.71
C GLU A 67 -1.02 -1.00 -12.45
N CYS A 68 -0.51 -0.59 -11.28
CA CYS A 68 -0.86 -1.18 -9.99
C CYS A 68 -2.37 -1.08 -9.71
N ARG A 69 -2.96 0.10 -9.93
CA ARG A 69 -4.41 0.30 -9.78
C ARG A 69 -5.19 -0.59 -10.76
N HIS A 70 -4.80 -0.62 -12.03
CA HIS A 70 -5.47 -1.45 -13.03
C HIS A 70 -5.47 -2.93 -12.65
N TRP A 71 -4.31 -3.45 -12.25
CA TRP A 71 -4.18 -4.84 -11.81
C TRP A 71 -5.07 -5.16 -10.59
N LEU A 72 -5.20 -4.23 -9.64
CA LEU A 72 -6.10 -4.37 -8.49
C LEU A 72 -7.58 -4.35 -8.91
N ASP A 73 -7.94 -3.45 -9.80
CA ASP A 73 -9.31 -3.28 -10.28
C ASP A 73 -9.78 -4.49 -11.13
N GLU A 74 -8.86 -5.14 -11.84
CA GLU A 74 -9.10 -6.40 -12.58
C GLU A 74 -9.17 -7.64 -11.67
N GLY A 75 -9.01 -7.49 -10.36
CA GLY A 75 -9.10 -8.59 -9.40
C GLY A 75 -7.82 -9.41 -9.27
N GLY A 76 -6.66 -8.83 -9.58
CA GLY A 76 -5.36 -9.48 -9.40
C GLY A 76 -5.17 -10.02 -7.97
N ALA A 77 -4.71 -11.27 -7.86
CA ALA A 77 -4.57 -11.99 -6.59
C ALA A 77 -3.52 -13.11 -6.67
N GLY A 78 -3.10 -13.63 -5.52
CA GLY A 78 -2.26 -14.82 -5.38
C GLY A 78 -0.76 -14.63 -5.69
N HIS A 79 -0.41 -13.85 -6.71
CA HIS A 79 0.96 -13.52 -7.06
C HIS A 79 1.06 -12.04 -7.44
N ALA A 80 2.19 -11.41 -7.12
CA ALA A 80 2.43 -10.04 -7.56
C ALA A 80 2.66 -9.97 -9.07
N PRO A 81 2.24 -8.88 -9.75
CA PRO A 81 2.47 -8.74 -11.18
C PRO A 81 3.95 -8.44 -11.49
N ASP A 82 4.42 -8.87 -12.66
CA ASP A 82 5.84 -8.77 -13.07
C ASP A 82 6.40 -7.34 -13.07
N PHE A 83 5.55 -6.33 -13.33
CA PHE A 83 5.96 -4.92 -13.28
C PHE A 83 6.23 -4.41 -11.86
N CYS A 84 5.80 -5.15 -10.83
CA CYS A 84 5.90 -4.71 -9.44
C CYS A 84 7.35 -4.89 -8.94
N PRO A 85 8.04 -3.81 -8.53
CA PRO A 85 9.40 -3.91 -8.00
C PRO A 85 9.48 -4.66 -6.65
N ASN A 86 8.34 -4.98 -6.06
CA ASN A 86 8.23 -5.75 -4.83
C ASN A 86 7.73 -7.18 -5.06
N ALA A 87 7.61 -7.67 -6.31
CA ALA A 87 7.00 -8.97 -6.58
C ALA A 87 7.63 -10.11 -5.76
N ALA A 88 8.94 -10.30 -5.92
CA ALA A 88 9.69 -11.32 -5.18
C ALA A 88 9.62 -11.18 -3.65
N PHE A 89 9.41 -9.96 -3.12
CA PHE A 89 9.18 -9.75 -1.69
C PHE A 89 7.78 -10.23 -1.29
N LEU A 90 6.75 -9.78 -2.01
CA LEU A 90 5.35 -10.11 -1.75
C LEU A 90 5.10 -11.61 -1.78
N ASP A 91 5.67 -12.32 -2.76
CA ASP A 91 5.47 -13.77 -2.88
C ASP A 91 6.16 -14.55 -1.76
N ARG A 92 7.30 -14.02 -1.27
CA ARG A 92 8.01 -14.66 -0.17
C ARG A 92 7.24 -14.53 1.14
N VAL A 93 6.69 -13.34 1.41
CA VAL A 93 5.94 -13.09 2.65
C VAL A 93 4.57 -13.75 2.63
N SER A 94 3.92 -13.88 1.46
CA SER A 94 2.66 -14.63 1.35
C SER A 94 2.85 -16.13 1.56
N ARG A 95 3.92 -16.73 1.00
CA ARG A 95 4.25 -18.15 1.25
C ARG A 95 4.54 -18.43 2.71
N THR A 96 5.41 -17.61 3.33
CA THR A 96 5.74 -17.74 4.75
C THR A 96 4.48 -17.72 5.62
N GLN A 97 3.52 -16.87 5.29
CA GLN A 97 2.27 -16.79 6.04
C GLN A 97 1.35 -17.99 5.80
N ALA A 98 1.27 -18.49 4.56
CA ALA A 98 0.52 -19.70 4.26
C ALA A 98 1.05 -20.91 5.05
N ASP A 99 2.37 -21.00 5.22
CA ASP A 99 3.00 -22.05 6.02
C ASP A 99 2.64 -21.93 7.51
N VAL A 100 2.63 -20.71 8.06
CA VAL A 100 2.21 -20.46 9.45
C VAL A 100 0.74 -20.81 9.71
N HIS A 101 -0.16 -20.64 8.74
CA HIS A 101 -1.57 -20.99 8.90
C HIS A 101 -1.87 -22.48 8.73
N ARG A 102 -0.93 -23.25 8.15
CA ARG A 102 -1.08 -24.69 7.93
C ARG A 102 -0.53 -25.54 9.08
N ALA A 103 0.42 -24.99 9.85
CA ALA A 103 1.03 -25.62 11.02
C ALA A 103 0.14 -25.50 12.26
#